data_AF-A0A958C0P9-F1
#
_entry.id   AF-A0A958C0P9-F1
#
_cell.length_a   1.000
_cell.length_b   1.000
_cell.length_c   1.000
_cell.angle_alpha   90.00
_cell.angle_beta   90.00
_cell.angle_gamma   90.00
#
_symmetry.space_group_name_H-M   'P 1'
#
loop_
_entity.id
_entity.type
_entity.pdbx_description
1 polymer ?
#
loop_
_entity_poly.entity_id
_entity_poly.type
_entity_poly.pdbx_seq_one_letter_code
_entity_poly.pdbx_strand_id
1 'polypeptide(L)'
;MPTTLATSNVTVKELRIEHLRSAFGIGAATPRLSWIVHPTADNWRQSAYKIELLGPDGSVQDETGWVQSDESVLVPWPFAPLNARDLAQVRVKLRGVDGQTTAWSDPAAVEVGLLHPGDWTARFVTPDWDEDLTSPQPCPLLRREFDVSPGIARARLYVTAQGVYEAQINGAVVGDHVMAPGWTSYNHRLRYQTFDVT
;
A
#
# COMPACT_ATOMS: atom_id res chain seq x y z
N MET A 1 13.25 17.94 38.74
CA MET A 1 13.21 18.91 37.61
C MET A 1 12.55 18.20 36.44
N PRO A 2 11.41 18.67 35.91
CA PRO A 2 10.88 18.11 34.68
C PRO A 2 11.78 18.60 33.53
N THR A 3 12.48 17.69 32.88
CA THR A 3 13.25 17.99 31.68
C THR A 3 12.26 18.28 30.56
N THR A 4 12.02 19.56 30.29
CA THR A 4 11.26 19.98 29.11
C THR A 4 12.06 19.57 27.88
N LEU A 5 11.64 18.49 27.21
CA LEU A 5 12.25 18.03 25.97
C LEU A 5 12.07 19.13 24.92
N ALA A 6 13.17 19.76 24.51
CA ALA A 6 13.15 20.72 23.41
C ALA A 6 12.78 19.99 22.11
N THR A 7 11.88 20.62 21.35
CA THR A 7 11.46 20.12 20.04
C THR A 7 12.56 20.37 19.02
N SER A 8 12.97 19.34 18.31
CA SER A 8 13.99 19.44 17.27
C SER A 8 13.47 20.25 16.07
N ASN A 9 14.35 21.04 15.45
CA ASN A 9 14.09 21.64 14.13
C ASN A 9 14.13 20.60 12.99
N VAL A 10 14.49 19.35 13.28
CA VAL A 10 14.42 18.23 12.35
C VAL A 10 12.97 17.72 12.26
N THR A 11 12.53 17.50 11.02
CA THR A 11 11.20 17.01 10.67
C THR A 11 11.32 15.77 9.81
N VAL A 12 10.33 14.88 9.89
CA VAL A 12 10.22 13.73 8.99
C VAL A 12 9.47 14.18 7.75
N LYS A 13 10.09 14.05 6.56
CA LYS A 13 9.50 14.51 5.30
C LYS A 13 8.88 13.41 4.46
N GLU A 14 9.44 12.20 4.51
CA GLU A 14 8.98 11.12 3.64
C GLU A 14 8.89 9.82 4.41
N LEU A 15 7.76 9.60 5.10
CA LEU A 15 7.42 8.26 5.58
C LEU A 15 6.85 7.45 4.41
N ARG A 16 7.52 6.36 4.06
CA ARG A 16 7.16 5.44 2.99
C ARG A 16 6.90 4.04 3.56
N ILE A 17 5.98 3.34 2.92
CA ILE A 17 5.62 1.96 3.24
C ILE A 17 6.06 1.09 2.06
N GLU A 18 6.83 0.04 2.36
CA GLU A 18 7.71 -0.65 1.43
C GLU A 18 8.62 0.36 0.67
N HIS A 19 8.85 0.13 -0.63
CA HIS A 19 9.56 1.05 -1.51
C HIS A 19 8.60 1.97 -2.28
N LEU A 20 7.33 2.04 -1.87
CA LEU A 20 6.25 2.62 -2.66
C LEU A 20 6.05 4.09 -2.33
N ARG A 21 5.69 4.88 -3.35
CA ARG A 21 5.19 6.26 -3.17
C ARG A 21 3.75 6.28 -2.68
N SER A 22 2.98 5.27 -3.08
CA SER A 22 1.61 5.02 -2.63
C SER A 22 1.49 3.54 -2.30
N ALA A 23 1.19 3.22 -1.04
CA ALA A 23 1.04 1.85 -0.56
C ALA A 23 -0.42 1.39 -0.71
N PHE A 24 -0.88 1.33 -1.96
CA PHE A 24 -2.24 0.97 -2.31
C PHE A 24 -2.30 -0.43 -2.93
N GLY A 25 -3.16 -1.29 -2.38
CA GLY A 25 -3.35 -2.66 -2.85
C GLY A 25 -2.12 -3.56 -2.69
N ILE A 26 -1.34 -3.35 -1.63
CA ILE A 26 -0.06 -4.05 -1.44
C ILE A 26 -0.26 -5.51 -1.00
N GLY A 27 0.67 -6.38 -1.40
CA GLY A 27 0.65 -7.81 -1.06
C GLY A 27 1.38 -8.18 0.22
N ALA A 28 1.49 -7.27 1.19
CA ALA A 28 2.24 -7.48 2.44
C ALA A 28 1.38 -7.17 3.65
N ALA A 29 1.16 -8.16 4.52
CA ALA A 29 0.45 -8.01 5.79
C ALA A 29 1.26 -7.26 6.85
N THR A 30 2.59 -7.30 6.75
CA THR A 30 3.53 -6.63 7.66
C THR A 30 4.50 -5.74 6.86
N PRO A 31 4.00 -4.64 6.27
CA PRO A 31 4.80 -3.86 5.35
C PRO A 31 5.86 -3.03 6.07
N ARG A 32 7.05 -2.97 5.49
CA ARG A 32 8.23 -2.30 6.08
C ARG A 32 8.14 -0.79 5.94
N LEU A 33 8.68 -0.06 6.90
CA LEU A 33 8.60 1.39 6.97
C LEU A 33 9.98 2.01 6.71
N SER A 34 10.01 3.09 5.93
CA SER A 34 11.23 3.88 5.73
C SER A 34 10.93 5.36 5.90
N TRP A 35 11.84 6.13 6.46
CA TRP A 35 11.66 7.58 6.62
C TRP A 35 12.90 8.41 6.34
N ILE A 36 12.67 9.61 5.80
CA ILE A 36 13.71 10.62 5.55
C ILE A 36 13.46 11.86 6.41
N VAL A 37 14.53 12.45 6.94
CA VAL A 37 14.51 13.63 7.81
C VAL A 37 15.06 14.88 7.12
N HIS A 38 14.54 16.07 7.50
CA HIS A 38 15.01 17.38 7.04
C HIS A 38 14.93 18.47 8.12
N PRO A 39 15.86 19.44 8.14
CA PRO A 39 17.13 19.39 7.43
C PRO A 39 17.98 18.25 8.02
N THR A 40 18.77 17.60 7.19
CA THR A 40 19.96 16.89 7.67
C THR A 40 20.94 17.98 8.11
N ALA A 41 20.68 18.61 9.26
CA ALA A 41 21.64 19.51 9.88
C ALA A 41 22.97 18.77 10.00
N ASP A 42 24.09 19.48 9.83
CA ASP A 42 25.43 18.89 9.86
C ASP A 42 25.59 18.09 11.17
N ASN A 43 25.48 16.77 11.08
CA ASN A 43 25.57 15.79 12.18
C ASN A 43 24.30 15.44 12.99
N TRP A 44 23.07 15.76 12.54
CA TRP A 44 21.91 15.16 13.19
C TRP A 44 21.85 13.65 12.89
N ARG A 45 21.75 12.84 13.95
CA ARG A 45 21.58 11.39 13.86
C ARG A 45 20.46 10.94 14.78
N GLN A 46 19.64 10.01 14.29
CA GLN A 46 18.62 9.35 15.07
C GLN A 46 19.24 8.46 16.16
N SER A 47 18.63 8.44 17.35
CA SER A 47 18.96 7.53 18.45
C SER A 47 17.80 6.58 18.77
N ALA A 48 16.56 7.01 18.52
CA ALA A 48 15.37 6.20 18.73
C ALA A 48 14.22 6.68 17.85
N TYR A 49 13.23 5.81 17.66
CA TYR A 49 11.98 6.13 17.00
C TYR A 49 10.77 5.59 17.75
N LYS A 50 9.60 6.10 17.38
CA LYS A 50 8.29 5.69 17.85
C LYS A 50 7.33 5.70 16.66
N ILE A 51 6.41 4.72 16.62
CA ILE A 51 5.46 4.55 15.53
C ILE A 51 4.05 4.49 16.13
N GLU A 52 3.10 5.19 15.54
CA GLU A 52 1.66 5.07 15.83
C GLU A 52 0.94 4.43 14.64
N LEU A 53 0.01 3.53 14.95
CA LEU A 53 -1.02 3.03 14.06
C LEU A 53 -2.28 3.86 14.27
N LEU A 54 -2.82 4.40 13.18
CA LEU A 54 -4.03 5.21 13.18
C LEU A 54 -5.13 4.51 12.38
N GLY A 55 -6.36 4.63 12.87
CA GLY A 55 -7.56 4.26 12.15
C GLY A 55 -7.85 5.22 10.99
N PRO A 56 -8.81 4.89 10.10
CA PRO A 56 -9.21 5.76 8.99
C PRO A 56 -9.73 7.15 9.42
N ASP A 57 -10.26 7.26 10.64
CA ASP A 57 -10.74 8.50 11.27
C ASP A 57 -9.63 9.32 11.95
N GLY A 58 -8.38 8.82 11.92
CA GLY A 58 -7.22 9.45 12.57
C GLY A 58 -7.07 9.13 14.05
N SER A 59 -7.94 8.30 14.63
CA SER A 59 -7.81 7.84 16.02
C SER A 59 -6.57 6.94 16.18
N VAL A 60 -5.84 7.09 17.29
CA VAL A 60 -4.70 6.21 17.60
C VAL A 60 -5.23 4.85 18.03
N GLN A 61 -4.87 3.81 17.29
CA GLN A 61 -5.28 2.42 17.55
C GLN A 61 -4.21 1.65 18.31
N ASP A 62 -2.93 1.92 18.01
CA ASP A 62 -1.79 1.31 18.68
C ASP A 62 -0.56 2.23 18.61
N GLU A 63 0.39 2.08 19.54
CA GLU A 63 1.61 2.87 19.63
C GLU A 63 2.77 2.02 20.14
N THR A 64 3.93 2.12 19.50
CA THR A 64 5.15 1.53 20.05
C THR A 64 5.67 2.31 21.26
N GLY A 65 6.43 1.65 22.12
CA GLY A 65 7.40 2.35 22.96
C GLY A 65 8.47 3.08 22.13
N TRP A 66 9.38 3.78 22.80
CA TRP A 66 10.61 4.26 22.15
C TRP A 66 11.52 3.08 21.82
N VAL A 67 11.69 2.78 20.53
CA VAL A 67 12.63 1.77 20.05
C VAL A 67 14.01 2.41 19.94
N GLN A 68 14.99 1.90 20.70
CA GLN A 68 16.37 2.40 20.66
C GLN A 68 17.07 1.84 19.42
N SER A 69 17.10 2.62 18.35
CA SER A 69 17.71 2.26 17.07
C SER A 69 17.90 3.49 16.20
N ASP A 70 18.99 3.51 15.44
CA ASP A 70 19.28 4.49 14.40
C ASP A 70 18.80 4.06 13.01
N GLU A 71 18.15 2.90 12.90
CA GLU A 71 17.56 2.42 11.65
C GLU A 71 16.39 3.30 11.21
N SER A 72 16.34 3.59 9.91
CA SER A 72 15.28 4.38 9.28
C SER A 72 14.85 3.85 7.91
N VAL A 73 15.38 2.69 7.51
CA VAL A 73 15.17 2.10 6.18
C VAL A 73 14.67 0.68 6.34
N LEU A 74 13.50 0.40 5.76
CA LEU A 74 12.85 -0.92 5.78
C LEU A 74 12.69 -1.51 7.19
N VAL A 75 12.43 -0.64 8.16
CA VAL A 75 12.12 -1.02 9.54
C VAL A 75 10.88 -1.93 9.55
N PRO A 76 10.92 -3.09 10.24
CA PRO A 76 9.79 -4.01 10.28
C PRO A 76 8.51 -3.37 10.82
N TRP A 77 7.36 -3.82 10.30
CA TRP A 77 6.05 -3.48 10.84
C TRP A 77 5.94 -3.92 12.31
N PRO A 78 5.66 -3.01 13.26
CA PRO A 78 5.72 -3.33 14.69
C PRO A 78 4.38 -3.80 15.29
N PHE A 79 3.30 -3.79 14.51
CA PHE A 79 1.94 -4.10 14.98
C PHE A 79 1.47 -5.49 14.52
N ALA A 80 0.24 -5.86 14.88
CA ALA A 80 -0.41 -7.04 14.33
C ALA A 80 -0.44 -6.99 12.78
N PRO A 81 -0.30 -8.14 12.09
CA PRO A 81 -0.43 -8.19 10.64
C PRO A 81 -1.78 -7.65 10.16
N LEU A 82 -1.75 -6.85 9.11
CA LEU A 82 -2.93 -6.35 8.43
C LEU A 82 -3.61 -7.48 7.64
N ASN A 83 -4.94 -7.45 7.58
CA ASN A 83 -5.74 -8.39 6.80
C ASN A 83 -5.91 -7.90 5.36
N ALA A 84 -6.38 -8.79 4.50
CA ALA A 84 -6.74 -8.41 3.13
C ALA A 84 -7.81 -7.30 3.14
N ARG A 85 -7.62 -6.27 2.31
CA ARG A 85 -8.52 -5.09 2.16
C ARG A 85 -8.53 -4.11 3.34
N ASP A 86 -7.67 -4.32 4.35
CA ASP A 86 -7.51 -3.36 5.45
C ASP A 86 -6.96 -2.03 4.94
N LEU A 87 -7.43 -0.94 5.55
CA LEU A 87 -6.93 0.42 5.37
C LEU A 87 -6.47 0.92 6.74
N ALA A 88 -5.22 1.35 6.80
CA ALA A 88 -4.63 1.93 8.00
C ALA A 88 -3.75 3.13 7.64
N GLN A 89 -3.40 3.91 8.65
CA GLN A 89 -2.37 4.94 8.50
C GLN A 89 -1.32 4.76 9.60
N VAL A 90 -0.08 5.14 9.33
CA VAL A 90 1.00 5.16 10.32
C VAL A 90 1.72 6.47 10.31
N ARG A 91 2.24 6.90 11.47
CA ARG A 91 3.14 8.05 11.55
C ARG A 91 4.29 7.76 12.50
N VAL A 92 5.39 8.47 12.32
CA VAL A 92 6.62 8.25 13.07
C VAL A 92 7.09 9.50 13.79
N LYS A 93 7.70 9.31 14.96
CA LYS A 93 8.36 10.36 15.74
C LYS A 93 9.74 9.91 16.13
N LEU A 94 10.73 10.78 15.96
CA LEU A 94 12.12 10.44 16.14
C LEU A 94 12.72 11.17 17.33
N ARG A 95 13.78 10.59 17.88
CA ARG A 95 14.67 11.21 18.86
C ARG A 95 16.08 11.28 18.28
N GLY A 96 16.72 12.44 18.38
CA GLY A 96 18.11 12.61 18.00
C GLY A 96 19.07 12.12 19.09
N VAL A 97 20.35 11.94 18.76
CA VAL A 97 21.43 11.70 19.75
C VAL A 97 21.61 12.87 20.72
N ASP A 98 21.14 14.06 20.34
CA ASP A 98 21.07 15.27 21.18
C ASP A 98 19.94 15.22 22.23
N GLY A 99 19.14 14.16 22.25
CA GLY A 99 18.02 13.96 23.15
C GLY A 99 16.74 14.70 22.74
N GLN A 100 16.77 15.53 21.69
CA GLN A 100 15.59 16.27 21.21
C GLN A 100 14.66 15.35 20.42
N THR A 101 13.37 15.61 20.48
CA THR A 101 12.37 14.85 19.71
C THR A 101 11.79 15.70 18.58
N THR A 102 11.53 15.06 17.44
CA THR A 102 10.80 15.70 16.33
C THR A 102 9.32 15.86 16.69
N ALA A 103 8.58 16.66 15.91
CA ALA A 103 7.14 16.46 15.81
C ALA A 103 6.82 15.06 15.23
N TRP A 104 5.58 14.61 15.37
CA TRP A 104 5.10 13.47 14.58
C TRP A 104 5.14 13.81 13.08
N SER A 105 5.46 12.81 12.25
CA SER A 105 5.34 12.95 10.80
C SER A 105 3.87 13.12 10.38
N ASP A 106 3.66 13.58 9.15
CA ASP A 106 2.38 13.38 8.50
C ASP A 106 2.08 11.86 8.42
N PRO A 107 0.82 11.44 8.55
CA PRO A 107 0.44 10.05 8.38
C PRO A 107 0.68 9.54 6.96
N ALA A 108 1.21 8.33 6.84
CA ALA A 108 1.30 7.57 5.61
C ALA A 108 0.22 6.48 5.60
N ALA A 109 -0.61 6.44 4.56
CA ALA A 109 -1.67 5.45 4.41
C ALA A 109 -1.14 4.15 3.78
N VAL A 110 -1.70 3.03 4.21
CA VAL A 110 -1.55 1.70 3.59
C VAL A 110 -2.92 1.08 3.36
N GLU A 111 -3.14 0.59 2.15
CA GLU A 111 -4.25 -0.30 1.84
C GLU A 111 -3.72 -1.65 1.35
N VAL A 112 -4.14 -2.72 2.00
CA VAL A 112 -3.73 -4.08 1.67
C VAL A 112 -4.62 -4.64 0.57
N GLY A 113 -4.00 -5.30 -0.41
CA GLY A 113 -4.72 -6.01 -1.45
C GLY A 113 -5.32 -7.34 -0.96
N LEU A 114 -5.44 -8.28 -1.89
CA LEU A 114 -5.71 -9.69 -1.62
C LEU A 114 -4.38 -10.41 -1.32
N LEU A 115 -4.29 -11.09 -0.18
CA LEU A 115 -3.06 -11.70 0.32
C LEU A 115 -2.95 -13.18 -0.04
N HIS A 116 -4.08 -13.86 -0.10
CA HIS A 116 -4.15 -15.30 -0.31
C HIS A 116 -5.10 -15.65 -1.46
N PRO A 117 -4.90 -16.79 -2.14
CA PRO A 117 -5.84 -17.27 -3.15
C PRO A 117 -7.28 -17.37 -2.64
N GLY A 118 -7.47 -17.70 -1.35
CA GLY A 118 -8.80 -17.78 -0.73
C GLY A 118 -9.54 -16.45 -0.58
N ASP A 119 -8.85 -15.31 -0.75
CA ASP A 119 -9.50 -13.98 -0.74
C ASP A 119 -10.26 -13.71 -2.05
N TRP A 120 -9.99 -14.50 -3.09
CA TRP A 120 -10.67 -14.45 -4.38
C TRP A 120 -11.91 -15.34 -4.39
N THR A 121 -13.03 -14.76 -4.81
CA THR A 121 -14.24 -15.50 -5.18
C THR A 121 -14.44 -15.57 -6.69
N ALA A 122 -13.66 -14.79 -7.45
CA ALA A 122 -13.69 -14.75 -8.91
C ALA A 122 -13.16 -16.06 -9.52
N ARG A 123 -13.61 -16.35 -10.74
CA ARG A 123 -13.11 -17.46 -11.56
C ARG A 123 -12.49 -16.91 -12.83
N PHE A 124 -11.47 -17.60 -13.35
CA PHE A 124 -11.01 -17.32 -14.70
C PHE A 124 -12.14 -17.56 -15.69
N VAL A 125 -12.24 -16.65 -16.66
CA VAL A 125 -13.19 -16.70 -17.76
C VAL A 125 -12.43 -16.55 -19.07
N THR A 126 -12.93 -17.18 -20.12
CA THR A 126 -12.39 -17.15 -21.47
C THR A 126 -13.56 -17.01 -22.46
N PRO A 127 -13.37 -16.39 -23.64
CA PRO A 127 -14.35 -16.47 -24.72
C PRO A 127 -14.72 -17.92 -25.06
N ASP A 128 -15.98 -18.13 -25.42
CA ASP A 128 -16.52 -19.42 -25.86
C ASP A 128 -16.31 -19.60 -27.36
N TRP A 129 -15.06 -19.75 -27.78
CA TRP A 129 -14.68 -20.05 -29.16
C TRP A 129 -13.58 -21.12 -29.21
N ASP A 130 -13.39 -21.73 -30.37
CA ASP A 130 -12.28 -22.65 -30.61
C ASP A 130 -10.98 -21.85 -30.81
N GLU A 131 -9.96 -22.15 -30.00
CA GLU A 131 -8.64 -21.54 -30.15
C GLU A 131 -7.87 -22.16 -31.32
N ASP A 132 -7.45 -21.32 -32.27
CA ASP A 132 -6.47 -21.69 -33.30
C ASP A 132 -5.09 -21.11 -32.94
N LEU A 133 -4.20 -21.97 -32.46
CA LEU A 133 -2.84 -21.59 -32.08
C LEU A 133 -1.91 -21.33 -33.28
N THR A 134 -2.38 -21.53 -34.51
CA THR A 134 -1.59 -21.31 -35.74
C THR A 134 -1.78 -19.93 -36.35
N SER A 135 -2.74 -19.14 -35.85
CA SER A 135 -3.04 -17.79 -36.32
C SER A 135 -3.21 -16.78 -35.18
N PRO A 136 -2.95 -15.48 -35.41
CA PRO A 136 -3.22 -14.45 -34.42
C PRO A 136 -4.71 -14.40 -34.07
N GLN A 137 -5.01 -14.47 -32.77
CA GLN A 137 -6.37 -14.38 -32.26
C GLN A 137 -6.76 -12.91 -32.02
N PRO A 138 -8.04 -12.53 -32.24
CA PRO A 138 -8.51 -11.21 -31.88
C PRO A 138 -8.51 -11.02 -30.35
N CYS A 139 -8.48 -9.76 -29.90
CA CYS A 139 -8.64 -9.43 -28.48
C CYS A 139 -10.14 -9.54 -28.12
N PRO A 140 -10.56 -10.50 -27.27
CA PRO A 140 -11.98 -10.66 -26.92
C PRO A 140 -12.47 -9.50 -26.04
N LEU A 141 -13.73 -9.09 -26.25
CA LEU A 141 -14.44 -8.21 -25.33
C LEU A 141 -15.33 -9.03 -24.41
N LEU A 142 -15.06 -8.96 -23.10
CA LEU A 142 -15.87 -9.60 -22.07
C LEU A 142 -16.64 -8.55 -21.29
N ARG A 143 -17.93 -8.77 -21.05
CA ARG A 143 -18.78 -7.82 -20.33
C ARG A 143 -19.70 -8.51 -19.31
N ARG A 144 -19.99 -7.79 -18.24
CA ARG A 144 -20.96 -8.19 -17.21
C ARG A 144 -21.71 -6.96 -16.72
N GLU A 145 -23.03 -7.07 -16.65
CA GLU A 145 -23.88 -6.09 -15.97
C GLU A 145 -24.23 -6.60 -14.56
N PHE A 146 -24.34 -5.67 -13.61
CA PHE A 146 -24.73 -5.95 -12.24
C PHE A 146 -25.34 -4.70 -11.60
N ASP A 147 -26.22 -4.90 -10.62
CA ASP A 147 -26.83 -3.83 -9.84
C ASP A 147 -26.00 -3.52 -8.60
N VAL A 148 -25.94 -2.24 -8.21
CA VAL A 148 -25.22 -1.77 -7.02
C VAL A 148 -26.21 -1.10 -6.07
N SER A 149 -26.12 -1.45 -4.79
CA SER A 149 -26.92 -0.79 -3.75
C SER A 149 -26.40 0.64 -3.50
N PRO A 150 -27.28 1.60 -3.19
CA PRO A 150 -26.85 2.96 -2.86
C PRO A 150 -26.00 2.99 -1.58
N GLY A 151 -25.22 4.06 -1.40
CA GLY A 151 -24.42 4.27 -0.19
C GLY A 151 -23.03 3.62 -0.20
N ILE A 152 -22.44 3.42 -1.39
CA ILE A 152 -21.05 2.96 -1.52
C ILE A 152 -20.10 4.01 -0.93
N ALA A 153 -19.42 3.65 0.16
CA ALA A 153 -18.34 4.46 0.72
C ALA A 153 -17.00 4.24 0.00
N ARG A 154 -16.83 3.05 -0.60
CA ARG A 154 -15.58 2.62 -1.23
C ARG A 154 -15.82 1.44 -2.18
N ALA A 155 -15.22 1.48 -3.37
CA ALA A 155 -15.20 0.34 -4.30
C ALA A 155 -13.78 0.07 -4.82
N ARG A 156 -13.48 -1.21 -5.04
CA ARG A 156 -12.17 -1.68 -5.52
C ARG A 156 -12.32 -2.69 -6.64
N LEU A 157 -11.50 -2.54 -7.68
CA LEU A 157 -11.33 -3.57 -8.70
C LEU A 157 -9.99 -4.28 -8.46
N TYR A 158 -10.05 -5.58 -8.21
CA TYR A 158 -8.89 -6.47 -8.22
C TYR A 158 -8.94 -7.29 -9.51
N VAL A 159 -7.94 -7.16 -10.37
CA VAL A 159 -8.01 -7.74 -11.72
C VAL A 159 -6.64 -8.18 -12.23
N THR A 160 -6.65 -9.25 -13.02
CA THR A 160 -5.48 -9.80 -13.71
C THR A 160 -5.94 -10.51 -14.98
N ALA A 161 -5.00 -10.89 -15.84
CA ALA A 161 -5.22 -11.72 -17.01
C ALA A 161 -4.00 -12.59 -17.30
N GLN A 162 -4.21 -13.79 -17.82
CA GLN A 162 -3.14 -14.54 -18.50
C GLN A 162 -3.00 -13.99 -19.91
N GLY A 163 -2.25 -12.90 -20.06
CA GLY A 163 -2.21 -12.13 -21.29
C GLY A 163 -2.13 -10.64 -20.97
N VAL A 164 -2.99 -9.85 -21.62
CA VAL A 164 -3.17 -8.43 -21.31
C VAL A 164 -4.64 -8.10 -21.18
N TYR A 165 -4.97 -7.06 -20.41
CA TYR A 165 -6.34 -6.54 -20.31
C TYR A 165 -6.37 -5.01 -20.27
N GLU A 166 -7.52 -4.46 -20.67
CA GLU A 166 -7.99 -3.13 -20.31
C GLU A 166 -9.37 -3.30 -19.67
N ALA A 167 -9.60 -2.67 -18.52
CA ALA A 167 -10.88 -2.73 -17.83
C ALA A 167 -11.64 -1.41 -18.00
N GLN A 168 -12.95 -1.51 -18.21
CA GLN A 168 -13.84 -0.35 -18.23
C GLN A 168 -15.02 -0.58 -17.28
N ILE A 169 -15.40 0.46 -16.54
CA ILE A 169 -16.61 0.47 -15.70
C ILE A 169 -17.46 1.65 -16.17
N ASN A 170 -18.73 1.39 -16.50
CA ASN A 170 -19.67 2.41 -16.98
C ASN A 170 -19.16 3.25 -18.17
N GLY A 171 -18.39 2.62 -19.07
CA GLY A 171 -17.81 3.26 -20.25
C GLY A 171 -16.53 4.08 -19.99
N ALA A 172 -16.05 4.13 -18.75
CA ALA A 172 -14.79 4.79 -18.40
C ALA A 172 -13.67 3.75 -18.20
N VAL A 173 -12.49 4.01 -18.76
CA VAL A 173 -11.28 3.19 -18.54
C VAL A 173 -10.86 3.26 -17.07
N VAL A 174 -10.54 2.11 -16.49
CA VAL A 174 -10.09 1.98 -15.11
C VAL A 174 -8.57 2.11 -15.03
N GLY A 175 -8.11 3.19 -14.40
CA GLY A 175 -6.69 3.50 -14.25
C GLY A 175 -6.01 3.93 -15.57
N ASP A 176 -4.68 3.96 -15.56
CA ASP A 176 -3.83 4.41 -16.66
C ASP A 176 -2.79 3.35 -17.09
N HIS A 177 -2.92 2.12 -16.57
CA HIS A 177 -2.01 1.03 -16.89
C HIS A 177 -2.21 0.53 -18.32
N VAL A 178 -1.14 0.52 -19.10
CA VAL A 178 -1.07 -0.14 -20.41
C VAL A 178 -0.34 -1.47 -20.29
N MET A 179 -0.76 -2.47 -21.08
CA MET A 179 -0.20 -3.83 -21.05
C MET A 179 -0.24 -4.52 -19.67
N ALA A 180 -1.25 -4.20 -18.84
CA ALA A 180 -1.48 -4.88 -17.58
C ALA A 180 -1.85 -6.36 -17.83
N PRO A 181 -1.39 -7.33 -16.99
CA PRO A 181 -0.64 -7.17 -15.74
C PRO A 181 0.89 -7.18 -15.89
N GLY A 182 1.40 -7.07 -17.12
CA GLY A 182 2.81 -7.22 -17.45
C GLY A 182 3.27 -8.69 -17.55
N TRP A 183 4.52 -8.89 -17.95
CA TRP A 183 5.04 -10.24 -18.24
C TRP A 183 5.72 -10.86 -17.03
N THR A 184 5.24 -12.03 -16.61
CA THR A 184 5.85 -12.87 -15.57
C THR A 184 5.84 -14.33 -16.02
N SER A 185 6.57 -15.21 -15.32
CA SER A 185 6.44 -16.65 -15.52
C SER A 185 5.09 -17.13 -14.95
N TYR A 186 4.04 -17.11 -15.77
CA TYR A 186 2.65 -17.28 -15.32
C TYR A 186 2.38 -18.60 -14.59
N ASN A 187 3.10 -19.68 -14.92
CA ASN A 187 3.03 -20.95 -14.20
C ASN A 187 3.50 -20.87 -12.74
N HIS A 188 4.23 -19.83 -12.37
CA HIS A 188 4.76 -19.63 -11.01
C HIS A 188 4.14 -18.44 -10.31
N ARG A 189 3.87 -17.35 -11.05
CA ARG A 189 3.34 -16.12 -10.48
C ARG A 189 2.57 -15.36 -11.53
N LEU A 190 1.34 -15.01 -11.19
CA LEU A 190 0.54 -14.05 -11.92
C LEU A 190 0.30 -12.82 -11.04
N ARG A 191 0.62 -11.64 -11.55
CA ARG A 191 0.38 -10.37 -10.83
C ARG A 191 -1.05 -9.90 -11.06
N TYR A 192 -1.70 -9.39 -10.03
CA TYR A 192 -2.95 -8.64 -10.19
C TYR A 192 -2.72 -7.17 -9.83
N GLN A 193 -3.64 -6.31 -10.24
CA GLN A 193 -3.66 -4.90 -9.93
C GLN A 193 -4.89 -4.58 -9.08
N THR A 194 -4.76 -3.57 -8.22
CA THR A 194 -5.84 -3.00 -7.44
C THR A 194 -6.13 -1.60 -7.97
N PHE A 195 -7.39 -1.25 -8.16
CA PHE A 195 -7.83 0.08 -8.55
C PHE A 195 -8.89 0.60 -7.60
N ASP A 196 -8.85 1.89 -7.31
CA ASP A 196 -9.97 2.62 -6.72
C ASP A 196 -11.00 2.90 -7.82
N VAL A 197 -12.25 2.45 -7.61
CA VAL A 197 -13.37 2.61 -8.55
C VAL A 197 -14.63 3.10 -7.84
N THR A 198 -14.42 3.80 -6.71
CA THR A 198 -15.48 4.36 -5.87
C THR A 198 -16.33 5.37 -6.62
#